data_AF-A0AAN7EE24-F1
#
_entry.id   AF-A0AAN7EE24-F1
#
_cell.length_a   1.000
_cell.length_b   1.000
_cell.length_c   1.000
_cell.angle_alpha   90.00
_cell.angle_beta   90.00
_cell.angle_gamma   90.00
#
_symmetry.space_group_name_H-M   'P 1'
#
loop_
_entity.id
_entity.type
_entity.pdbx_description
1 polymer ?
#
loop_
_entity_poly.entity_id
_entity_poly.type
_entity_poly.pdbx_seq_one_letter_code
_entity_poly.pdbx_strand_id
1 'polypeptide(L)'
;MLAKRYSTTHGSMKYQLVVELHQLRQEPGQSINDYYDQLRFIWYQIDLSDPTWACSKDAQQYATIKDEFHFYEFLMSFHKDFEPIRDQLLNPSPAPSLDTTVNELVREEARLATLQAQNKLNVLAITPSAPLIEQP
;
A
#
# COMPACT_ATOMS: atom_id res chain seq x y z
N MET A 1 -26.16 18.85 25.65
CA MET A 1 -26.28 17.40 25.40
C MET A 1 -25.95 16.99 23.96
N LEU A 2 -26.34 17.76 22.93
CA LEU A 2 -26.06 17.43 21.53
C LEU A 2 -24.57 17.47 21.18
N ALA A 3 -23.83 18.53 21.54
CA ALA A 3 -22.39 18.66 21.26
C ALA A 3 -21.56 17.49 21.80
N LYS A 4 -21.90 16.99 23.01
CA LYS A 4 -21.26 15.81 23.59
C LYS A 4 -21.54 14.55 22.76
N ARG A 5 -22.78 14.35 22.31
CA ARG A 5 -23.14 13.22 21.42
C ARG A 5 -22.45 13.31 20.06
N TYR A 6 -22.44 14.47 19.40
CA TYR A 6 -21.71 14.67 18.14
C TYR A 6 -20.21 14.42 18.28
N SER A 7 -19.59 14.90 19.35
CA SER A 7 -18.17 14.65 19.64
C SER A 7 -17.90 13.16 19.91
N THR A 8 -18.76 12.47 20.67
CA THR A 8 -18.65 11.02 20.89
C THR A 8 -18.80 10.23 19.59
N THR A 9 -19.77 10.57 18.74
CA THR A 9 -19.96 9.94 17.42
C THR A 9 -18.76 10.18 16.50
N HIS A 10 -18.21 11.40 16.50
CA HIS A 10 -17.01 11.73 15.73
C HIS A 10 -15.78 10.95 16.21
N GLY A 11 -15.59 10.84 17.54
CA GLY A 11 -14.52 10.04 18.14
C GLY A 11 -14.64 8.54 17.83
N SER A 12 -15.85 7.96 17.90
CA SER A 12 -16.07 6.55 17.56
C SER A 12 -15.83 6.26 16.07
N MET A 13 -16.21 7.17 15.18
CA MET A 13 -15.93 7.03 13.74
C MET A 13 -14.43 7.08 13.45
N LYS A 14 -13.71 8.06 14.04
CA LYS A 14 -12.25 8.14 13.91
C LYS A 14 -11.56 6.87 14.42
N TYR A 15 -11.99 6.35 15.57
CA TYR A 15 -11.47 5.09 16.10
C TYR A 15 -11.68 3.93 15.11
N GLN A 16 -12.87 3.80 14.52
CA GLN A 16 -13.16 2.74 13.57
C GLN A 16 -12.29 2.83 12.31
N LEU A 17 -12.08 4.04 11.78
CA LEU A 17 -11.18 4.27 10.64
C LEU A 17 -9.73 3.91 10.96
N VAL A 18 -9.25 4.23 12.17
CA VAL A 18 -7.90 3.85 12.62
C VAL A 18 -7.78 2.33 12.77
N VAL A 19 -8.82 1.65 13.26
CA VAL A 19 -8.85 0.18 13.30
C VAL A 19 -8.79 -0.41 11.90
N GLU A 20 -9.60 0.10 10.98
CA GLU A 20 -9.63 -0.33 9.58
C GLU A 20 -8.26 -0.13 8.92
N LEU A 21 -7.65 1.04 9.10
CA LEU A 21 -6.31 1.37 8.61
C LEU A 21 -5.25 0.35 9.06
N HIS A 22 -5.21 0.04 10.36
CA HIS A 22 -4.22 -0.89 10.91
C HIS A 22 -4.48 -2.35 10.52
N GLN A 23 -5.70 -2.71 10.16
CA GLN A 23 -6.06 -4.06 9.70
C GLN A 23 -5.91 -4.23 8.19
N LEU A 24 -5.92 -3.14 7.44
CA LEU A 24 -5.81 -3.16 5.99
C LEU A 24 -4.46 -3.74 5.56
N ARG A 25 -4.49 -4.74 4.69
CA ARG A 25 -3.31 -5.37 4.08
C ARG A 25 -3.55 -5.50 2.58
N GLN A 26 -2.49 -5.51 1.79
CA GLN A 26 -2.62 -5.79 0.36
C GLN A 26 -3.11 -7.23 0.19
N GLU A 27 -4.25 -7.40 -0.46
CA GLU A 27 -4.81 -8.72 -0.75
C GLU A 27 -4.03 -9.43 -1.86
N PRO A 28 -3.97 -10.78 -1.87
CA PRO A 28 -3.29 -11.52 -2.93
C PRO A 28 -3.83 -11.17 -4.32
N GLY A 29 -2.96 -10.63 -5.18
CA GLY A 29 -3.31 -10.23 -6.55
C GLY A 29 -4.00 -8.86 -6.67
N GLN A 30 -4.19 -8.14 -5.57
CA GLN A 30 -4.61 -6.74 -5.59
C GLN A 30 -3.49 -5.85 -6.12
N SER A 31 -3.82 -4.94 -7.05
CA SER A 31 -2.81 -4.05 -7.60
C SER A 31 -2.32 -3.03 -6.57
N ILE A 32 -1.08 -2.55 -6.74
CA ILE A 32 -0.52 -1.48 -5.90
C ILE A 32 -1.39 -0.24 -5.92
N ASN A 33 -1.95 0.13 -7.08
CA ASN A 33 -2.83 1.31 -7.20
C ASN A 33 -4.14 1.12 -6.44
N ASP A 34 -4.82 -0.02 -6.62
CA ASP A 34 -6.09 -0.29 -5.92
C ASP A 34 -5.88 -0.29 -4.39
N TYR A 35 -4.78 -0.86 -3.93
CA TYR A 35 -4.41 -0.86 -2.53
C TYR A 35 -4.12 0.55 -1.99
N TYR A 36 -3.34 1.32 -2.75
CA TYR A 36 -3.01 2.69 -2.41
C TYR A 36 -4.24 3.60 -2.36
N ASP A 37 -5.19 3.42 -3.28
CA ASP A 37 -6.45 4.18 -3.30
C ASP A 37 -7.31 3.90 -2.05
N GLN A 38 -7.33 2.67 -1.54
CA GLN A 38 -8.01 2.31 -0.29
C GLN A 38 -7.37 2.99 0.93
N LEU A 39 -6.04 2.93 1.03
CA LEU A 39 -5.31 3.64 2.09
C LEU A 39 -5.56 5.15 2.04
N ARG A 40 -5.43 5.73 0.85
CA ARG A 40 -5.64 7.17 0.63
C ARG A 40 -7.05 7.60 1.01
N PHE A 41 -8.04 6.75 0.74
CA PHE A 41 -9.41 7.01 1.15
C PHE A 41 -9.54 7.06 2.68
N ILE A 42 -8.98 6.09 3.40
CA ILE A 42 -9.05 6.05 4.88
C ILE A 42 -8.27 7.23 5.49
N TRP A 43 -7.05 7.50 5.03
CA TRP A 43 -6.28 8.67 5.47
C TRP A 43 -7.06 9.96 5.26
N TYR A 44 -7.66 10.15 4.09
CA TYR A 44 -8.50 11.31 3.82
C TYR A 44 -9.66 11.45 4.81
N GLN A 45 -10.36 10.35 5.15
CA GLN A 45 -11.45 10.39 6.13
C GLN A 45 -10.95 10.74 7.54
N ILE A 46 -9.76 10.25 7.92
CA ILE A 46 -9.14 10.60 9.20
C ILE A 46 -8.73 12.08 9.19
N ASP A 47 -8.16 12.57 8.10
CA ASP A 47 -7.70 13.95 7.94
C ASP A 47 -8.83 14.98 8.05
N LEU A 48 -10.06 14.61 7.69
CA LEU A 48 -11.24 15.47 7.89
C LEU A 48 -11.51 15.78 9.37
N SER A 49 -10.91 15.02 10.31
CA SER A 49 -10.99 15.26 11.75
C SER A 49 -9.82 16.09 12.30
N ASP A 50 -8.90 16.54 11.45
CA ASP A 50 -7.77 17.36 11.86
C ASP A 50 -8.25 18.73 12.37
N PRO A 51 -7.55 19.30 13.37
CA PRO A 51 -7.90 20.61 13.89
C PRO A 51 -7.66 21.69 12.82
N THR A 52 -8.40 22.78 12.91
CA THR A 52 -8.05 23.99 12.16
C THR A 52 -6.79 24.60 12.78
N TRP A 53 -5.76 24.79 11.96
CA TRP A 53 -4.50 25.37 12.38
C TRP A 53 -4.54 26.89 12.31
N ALA A 54 -4.16 27.57 13.40
CA ALA A 54 -4.01 29.02 13.42
C ALA A 54 -2.67 29.49 12.79
N CYS A 55 -1.65 28.64 12.86
CA CYS A 55 -0.31 28.91 12.35
C CYS A 55 -0.05 28.07 11.10
N SER A 56 0.23 28.72 9.97
CA SER A 56 0.53 28.03 8.70
C SER A 56 1.80 27.19 8.77
N LYS A 57 2.80 27.63 9.55
CA LYS A 57 4.06 26.88 9.70
C LYS A 57 3.84 25.57 10.44
N ASP A 58 3.06 25.59 11.51
CA ASP A 58 2.75 24.40 12.30
C ASP A 58 1.89 23.43 11.47
N ALA A 59 0.94 23.95 10.68
CA ALA A 59 0.15 23.15 9.75
C ALA A 59 1.04 22.42 8.72
N GLN A 60 2.04 23.13 8.16
CA GLN A 60 2.97 22.56 7.20
C GLN A 60 3.89 21.50 7.85
N GLN A 61 4.38 21.77 9.06
CA GLN A 61 5.20 20.79 9.80
C GLN A 61 4.39 19.53 10.14
N TYR A 62 3.13 19.70 10.55
CA TYR A 62 2.23 18.58 10.80
C TYR A 62 1.98 17.76 9.53
N ALA A 63 1.75 18.42 8.39
CA ALA A 63 1.59 17.74 7.11
C ALA A 63 2.83 16.92 6.73
N THR A 64 4.04 17.47 6.90
CA THR A 64 5.30 16.72 6.64
C THR A 64 5.44 15.49 7.53
N ILE A 65 5.15 15.61 8.83
CA ILE A 65 5.20 14.47 9.76
C ILE A 65 4.18 13.40 9.35
N LYS A 66 2.97 13.83 8.96
CA LYS A 66 1.91 12.92 8.55
C LYS A 66 2.22 12.19 7.24
N ASP A 67 2.77 12.90 6.25
CA ASP A 67 3.22 12.30 4.99
C ASP A 67 4.31 11.24 5.23
N GLU A 68 5.22 11.49 6.17
CA GLU A 68 6.23 10.51 6.59
C GLU A 68 5.59 9.26 7.24
N PHE A 69 4.58 9.44 8.11
CA PHE A 69 3.84 8.30 8.68
C PHE A 69 3.08 7.50 7.62
N HIS A 70 2.40 8.18 6.69
CA HIS A 70 1.70 7.51 5.57
C HIS A 70 2.69 6.71 4.71
N PHE A 71 3.88 7.23 4.47
CA PHE A 71 4.95 6.51 3.77
C PHE A 71 5.34 5.20 4.47
N TYR A 72 5.61 5.24 5.79
CA TYR A 72 5.97 4.02 6.52
C TYR A 72 4.81 3.01 6.59
N GLU A 73 3.59 3.49 6.80
CA GLU A 73 2.40 2.64 6.87
C GLU A 73 2.09 1.97 5.53
N PHE A 74 2.28 2.70 4.42
CA PHE A 74 2.19 2.15 3.07
C PHE A 74 3.21 1.03 2.87
N LEU A 75 4.47 1.25 3.26
CA LEU A 75 5.52 0.24 3.06
C LEU A 75 5.32 -1.01 3.94
N MET A 76 4.86 -0.84 5.19
CA MET A 76 4.66 -1.95 6.14
C MET A 76 3.60 -2.97 5.72
N SER A 77 2.68 -2.59 4.83
CA SER A 77 1.47 -3.36 4.55
C SER A 77 1.56 -4.24 3.30
N PHE A 78 2.66 -4.17 2.54
CA PHE A 78 2.87 -4.98 1.35
C PHE A 78 3.23 -6.44 1.63
N HIS A 79 2.88 -7.29 0.67
CA HIS A 79 3.29 -8.68 0.65
C HIS A 79 4.82 -8.83 0.56
N LYS A 80 5.34 -9.98 1.03
CA LYS A 80 6.79 -10.29 1.07
C LYS A 80 7.50 -10.23 -0.28
N ASP A 81 6.76 -10.28 -1.39
CA ASP A 81 7.35 -10.20 -2.73
C ASP A 81 7.92 -8.81 -3.03
N PHE A 82 7.49 -7.80 -2.28
CA PHE A 82 7.99 -6.43 -2.36
C PHE A 82 9.09 -6.10 -1.33
N GLU A 83 9.55 -7.06 -0.51
CA GLU A 83 10.67 -6.83 0.44
C GLU A 83 11.92 -6.21 -0.25
N PRO A 84 12.37 -6.69 -1.42
CA PRO A 84 13.59 -6.17 -2.03
C PRO A 84 13.52 -4.68 -2.41
N ILE A 85 12.33 -4.22 -2.84
CA ILE A 85 12.12 -2.81 -3.18
C ILE A 85 11.83 -1.97 -1.94
N ARG A 86 11.22 -2.56 -0.90
CA ARG A 86 10.98 -1.89 0.39
C ARG A 86 12.29 -1.42 1.02
N ASP A 87 13.30 -2.28 1.08
CA ASP A 87 14.62 -1.91 1.61
C ASP A 87 15.27 -0.78 0.80
N GLN A 88 15.15 -0.81 -0.52
CA GLN A 88 15.66 0.25 -1.40
C GLN A 88 14.96 1.58 -1.17
N LEU A 89 13.65 1.56 -0.90
CA LEU A 89 12.85 2.76 -0.65
C LEU A 89 13.08 3.35 0.74
N LEU A 90 13.49 2.54 1.72
CA LEU A 90 13.79 2.97 3.10
C LEU A 90 15.21 3.53 3.30
N ASN A 91 16.15 3.20 2.41
CA ASN A 91 17.55 3.63 2.53
C ASN A 91 17.85 5.13 2.29
N PRO A 92 17.16 5.84 1.38
CA PRO A 92 17.48 7.24 1.08
C PRO A 92 17.20 8.20 2.24
N SER A 93 18.03 9.25 2.35
CA SER A 93 17.80 10.39 3.26
C SER A 93 17.94 11.72 2.48
N PRO A 94 16.86 12.50 2.31
CA PRO A 94 15.50 12.27 2.84
C PRO A 94 14.78 11.11 2.13
N ALA A 95 13.76 10.57 2.79
CA ALA A 95 12.88 9.54 2.22
C ALA A 95 12.20 10.07 0.92
N PRO A 96 11.92 9.20 -0.06
CA PRO A 96 11.21 9.59 -1.27
C PRO A 96 9.78 10.03 -0.95
N SER A 97 9.18 10.85 -1.83
CA SER A 97 7.76 11.20 -1.70
C SER A 97 6.86 9.98 -1.93
N LEU A 98 5.67 9.99 -1.34
CA LEU A 98 4.69 8.91 -1.50
C LEU A 98 4.37 8.61 -2.97
N ASP A 99 4.21 9.63 -3.81
CA ASP A 99 4.01 9.45 -5.26
C ASP A 99 5.21 8.77 -5.94
N THR A 100 6.44 9.10 -5.53
CA THR A 100 7.64 8.44 -6.06
C THR A 100 7.65 6.98 -5.63
N THR A 101 7.35 6.70 -4.37
CA THR A 101 7.24 5.34 -3.81
C THR A 101 6.22 4.49 -4.56
N VAL A 102 5.01 5.02 -4.78
CA VAL A 102 3.95 4.34 -5.54
C VAL A 102 4.42 4.01 -6.96
N ASN A 103 5.04 4.96 -7.65
CA ASN A 103 5.52 4.75 -9.01
C ASN A 103 6.59 3.64 -9.10
N GLU A 104 7.54 3.59 -8.16
CA GLU A 104 8.55 2.53 -8.14
C GLU A 104 7.92 1.16 -7.82
N LEU A 105 6.93 1.11 -6.92
CA LEU A 105 6.21 -0.13 -6.60
C LEU A 105 5.36 -0.64 -7.77
N VAL A 106 4.71 0.25 -8.53
CA VAL A 106 3.96 -0.13 -9.74
C VAL A 106 4.89 -0.70 -10.81
N ARG A 107 6.11 -0.13 -10.97
CA ARG A 107 7.12 -0.71 -11.87
C ARG A 107 7.55 -2.09 -11.41
N GLU A 108 7.75 -2.27 -10.11
CA GLU A 108 8.12 -3.56 -9.55
C GLU A 108 7.01 -4.61 -9.71
N GLU A 109 5.75 -4.23 -9.50
CA GLU A 109 4.59 -5.06 -9.77
C GLU A 109 4.59 -5.57 -11.22
N ALA A 110 4.80 -4.68 -12.20
CA ALA A 110 4.88 -5.06 -13.61
C ALA A 110 6.07 -5.99 -13.91
N ARG A 111 7.21 -5.77 -13.26
CA ARG A 111 8.40 -6.62 -13.38
C ARG A 111 8.13 -8.02 -12.83
N LEU A 112 7.52 -8.12 -11.65
CA LEU A 112 7.15 -9.40 -11.01
C LEU A 112 6.12 -10.16 -11.85
N ALA A 113 5.12 -9.48 -12.40
CA ALA A 113 4.13 -10.08 -13.30
C ALA A 113 4.78 -10.68 -14.55
N THR A 114 5.75 -9.97 -15.15
CA THR A 114 6.50 -10.45 -16.33
C THR A 114 7.32 -11.69 -15.99
N LEU A 115 8.02 -11.70 -14.85
CA LEU A 115 8.79 -12.87 -14.41
C LEU A 115 7.92 -14.09 -14.15
N GLN A 116 6.74 -13.89 -13.53
CA GLN A 116 5.79 -14.96 -13.31
C GLN A 116 5.27 -15.55 -14.63
N ALA A 117 5.00 -14.71 -15.64
CA ALA A 117 4.59 -15.18 -16.96
C ALA A 117 5.69 -16.00 -17.66
N GLN A 118 6.94 -15.55 -17.60
CA GLN A 118 8.09 -16.28 -18.16
C GLN A 118 8.30 -17.64 -17.47
N ASN A 119 8.20 -17.68 -16.14
CA ASN A 119 8.32 -18.93 -15.38
C ASN A 119 7.24 -19.94 -15.76
N LYS A 120 5.99 -19.50 -15.97
CA LYS A 120 4.90 -20.37 -16.44
C LYS A 120 5.23 -20.95 -17.83
N LEU A 121 5.69 -20.13 -18.77
CA LEU A 121 6.08 -20.60 -20.11
C LEU A 121 7.21 -21.64 -20.06
N ASN A 122 8.22 -21.42 -19.23
CA ASN A 122 9.34 -22.35 -19.08
C ASN A 122 8.90 -23.71 -18.52
N VAL A 123 7.96 -23.74 -17.57
CA VAL A 123 7.42 -25.00 -17.02
C VAL A 123 6.63 -25.79 -18.08
N LEU A 124 5.83 -25.12 -18.91
CA LEU A 124 5.09 -25.76 -20.01
C LEU A 124 6.00 -26.33 -21.10
N ALA A 125 7.17 -25.72 -21.34
CA ALA A 125 8.13 -26.20 -22.34
C ALA A 125 8.89 -27.47 -21.92
N ILE A 126 8.91 -27.81 -20.62
CA ILE A 126 9.67 -28.93 -20.06
C ILE A 126 8.81 -30.21 -19.90
N THR A 127 7.51 -30.18 -20.24
CA THR A 127 6.70 -31.41 -20.23
C THR A 127 7.26 -32.40 -21.26
N PRO A 128 7.76 -33.58 -20.86
CA PRO A 128 8.26 -34.57 -21.80
C PRO A 128 7.09 -35.02 -22.67
N SER A 129 7.27 -34.95 -24.00
CA SER A 129 6.33 -35.55 -24.94
C SER A 129 6.23 -37.05 -24.62
N ALA A 130 5.05 -37.52 -24.24
CA ALA A 130 4.83 -38.92 -23.91
C ALA A 130 5.22 -39.78 -25.13
N PRO A 131 6.01 -40.86 -24.97
CA PRO A 131 6.38 -41.70 -26.10
C PRO A 131 5.12 -42.30 -26.72
N LEU A 132 4.95 -42.15 -28.03
CA LEU A 132 3.93 -42.86 -28.79
C LEU A 132 4.24 -44.35 -28.68
N ILE A 133 3.46 -45.07 -27.88
CA ILE A 133 3.53 -46.53 -27.82
C ILE A 133 2.90 -47.03 -29.13
N GLU A 134 3.72 -47.42 -30.10
CA GLU A 134 3.26 -48.27 -31.20
C GLU A 134 2.81 -49.61 -30.60
N GLN A 135 1.50 -49.88 -30.68
CA GLN A 135 0.93 -51.17 -30.35
C GLN A 135 1.01 -52.12 -31.57
N PRO A 136 1.17 -53.44 -31.31
CA PRO A 136 1.50 -54.44 -32.32
C PRO A 136 0.35 -54.79 -33.28
#